data_AF-A0A954YFZ4-F1
#
_entry.id   AF-A0A954YFZ4-F1
#
_cell.length_a   1.000
_cell.length_b   1.000
_cell.length_c   1.000
_cell.angle_alpha   90.00
_cell.angle_beta   90.00
_cell.angle_gamma   90.00
#
_symmetry.space_group_name_H-M   'P 1'
#
loop_
_entity.id
_entity.type
_entity.pdbx_description
1 polymer ?
#
loop_
_entity_poly.entity_id
_entity_poly.type
_entity_poly.pdbx_seq_one_letter_code
_entity_poly.pdbx_strand_id
1 'polypeptide(L)'
;MAQSVVKTTFSAGLALAVLLPTPESASADVVKLADRPALTGVDVTDFVDGAIRFRGAANLQIIRPLAEVDWLDLEQSPAFSDAELARVAGEMATALEGYLAVTERPPAPWVGRLAQTRVIQLSDDAGRFDAAVALYVEMLLSSPEADVSIRPRRPGPGGGDLNRRARQTLLTALEGRPKPRTADALRSLLLEIGLVDGLKNPLDFVTESETAPAKPGADLPALFGPERRSAAVSKAAVYLPTNSMIWSLASERVTAGDGTGALQLLDAAREWTRPSDKETARL
;
A
#
# COMPACT_ATOMS: atom_id res chain seq x y z
N MET A 1 5.68 48.69 -69.03
CA MET A 1 6.67 47.64 -68.72
C MET A 1 5.96 46.63 -67.84
N ALA A 2 5.22 45.68 -68.40
CA ALA A 2 5.65 44.41 -68.99
C ALA A 2 6.17 43.38 -67.96
N GLN A 3 5.24 42.51 -67.55
CA GLN A 3 5.34 41.05 -67.33
C GLN A 3 6.36 40.49 -66.30
N SER A 4 5.85 39.70 -65.35
CA SER A 4 6.12 38.24 -65.30
C SER A 4 5.26 37.60 -64.20
N VAL A 5 4.25 36.82 -64.60
CA VAL A 5 3.44 35.99 -63.70
C VAL A 5 3.89 34.55 -63.92
N VAL A 6 4.70 34.03 -63.00
CA VAL A 6 5.17 32.65 -63.01
C VAL A 6 4.04 31.75 -62.50
N LYS A 7 3.46 30.95 -63.40
CA LYS A 7 2.47 29.91 -63.06
C LYS A 7 3.22 28.63 -62.72
N THR A 8 3.37 28.34 -61.43
CA THR A 8 3.94 27.09 -60.94
C THR A 8 2.81 26.07 -60.78
N THR A 9 2.68 25.14 -61.72
CA THR A 9 1.80 23.98 -61.65
C THR A 9 2.34 22.97 -60.62
N PHE A 10 1.68 22.87 -59.47
CA PHE A 10 1.93 21.82 -58.47
C PHE A 10 1.16 20.55 -58.87
N SER A 11 1.88 19.53 -59.33
CA SER A 11 1.31 18.19 -59.54
C SER A 11 1.06 17.53 -58.19
N ALA A 12 -0.22 17.37 -57.85
CA ALA A 12 -0.67 16.59 -56.70
C ALA A 12 -0.50 15.09 -56.99
N GLY A 13 0.68 14.55 -56.69
CA GLY A 13 0.91 13.11 -56.64
C GLY A 13 0.27 12.51 -55.39
N LEU A 14 -0.88 11.87 -55.56
CA LEU A 14 -1.58 11.13 -54.51
C LEU A 14 -0.81 9.83 -54.22
N ALA A 15 0.19 9.91 -53.33
CA ALA A 15 0.88 8.73 -52.82
C ALA A 15 -0.04 8.02 -51.80
N LEU A 16 -0.66 6.92 -52.24
CA LEU A 16 -1.44 6.03 -51.38
C LEU A 16 -0.48 5.28 -50.45
N ALA A 17 -0.18 5.87 -49.30
CA ALA A 17 0.61 5.22 -48.25
C ALA A 17 -0.24 4.09 -47.62
N VAL A 18 0.03 2.86 -48.01
CA VAL A 18 -0.51 1.67 -47.36
C VAL A 18 0.16 1.58 -45.97
N LEU A 19 -0.59 1.95 -44.92
CA LEU A 19 -0.20 1.62 -43.54
C LEU A 19 -0.26 0.09 -43.40
N LEU A 20 0.88 -0.58 -43.57
CA LEU A 20 1.04 -1.93 -43.08
C LEU A 20 1.04 -1.85 -41.55
N PRO A 21 0.19 -2.64 -40.84
CA PRO A 21 0.27 -2.74 -39.40
C PRO A 21 1.67 -3.27 -39.06
N THR A 22 2.50 -2.42 -38.42
CA THR A 22 3.74 -2.89 -37.83
C THR A 22 3.36 -3.90 -36.75
N PRO A 23 3.94 -5.12 -36.75
CA PRO A 23 3.71 -6.04 -35.65
C PRO A 23 4.10 -5.32 -34.37
N GLU A 24 3.12 -5.11 -33.50
CA GLU A 24 3.33 -4.58 -32.16
C GLU A 24 4.27 -5.57 -31.48
N SER A 25 5.50 -5.15 -31.19
CA SER A 25 6.49 -5.99 -30.51
C SER A 25 5.82 -6.57 -29.29
N ALA A 26 5.77 -7.91 -29.21
CA ALA A 26 5.26 -8.59 -28.03
C ALA A 26 6.00 -8.03 -26.80
N SER A 27 5.25 -7.51 -25.82
CA SER A 27 5.84 -6.92 -24.60
C SER A 27 6.86 -7.89 -24.01
N ALA A 28 8.07 -7.39 -23.76
CA ALA A 28 9.19 -8.19 -23.31
C ALA A 28 9.28 -8.32 -21.78
N ASP A 29 8.21 -7.99 -21.03
CA ASP A 29 8.27 -8.05 -19.58
C ASP A 29 8.53 -9.49 -19.10
N VAL A 30 9.14 -9.59 -17.92
CA VAL A 30 9.43 -10.85 -17.24
C VAL A 30 8.86 -10.82 -15.83
N VAL A 31 8.10 -11.86 -15.49
CA VAL A 31 7.57 -12.07 -14.13
C VAL A 31 8.22 -13.31 -13.54
N LYS A 32 9.06 -13.14 -12.52
CA LYS A 32 9.58 -14.25 -11.73
C LYS A 32 8.67 -14.50 -10.53
N LEU A 33 8.10 -15.70 -10.47
CA LEU A 33 7.36 -16.17 -9.30
C LEU A 33 8.28 -16.97 -8.38
N ALA A 34 7.98 -16.97 -7.08
CA ALA A 34 8.64 -17.81 -6.09
C ALA A 34 8.55 -19.30 -6.51
N ASP A 35 9.68 -20.01 -6.43
CA ASP A 35 9.81 -21.45 -6.72
C ASP A 35 9.36 -21.90 -8.13
N ARG A 36 9.22 -20.97 -9.09
CA ARG A 36 8.84 -21.30 -10.47
C ARG A 36 9.79 -20.68 -11.49
N PRO A 37 9.90 -21.25 -12.71
CA PRO A 37 10.61 -20.60 -13.81
C PRO A 37 10.05 -19.20 -14.09
N ALA A 38 10.91 -18.29 -14.57
CA ALA A 38 10.47 -16.96 -14.96
C ALA A 38 9.52 -17.03 -16.17
N LEU A 39 8.45 -16.24 -16.13
CA LEU A 39 7.51 -16.09 -17.24
C LEU A 39 7.99 -14.92 -18.11
N THR A 40 8.52 -15.22 -19.28
CA THR A 40 9.07 -14.23 -20.23
C THR A 40 8.05 -13.89 -21.32
N GLY A 41 8.12 -12.69 -21.88
CA GLY A 41 7.23 -12.27 -22.97
C GLY A 41 5.79 -12.12 -22.49
N VAL A 42 5.63 -11.59 -21.27
CA VAL A 42 4.33 -11.24 -20.70
C VAL A 42 4.12 -9.74 -20.81
N ASP A 43 2.87 -9.31 -20.74
CA ASP A 43 2.49 -7.90 -20.70
C ASP A 43 1.96 -7.58 -19.29
N VAL A 44 2.74 -6.86 -18.47
CA VAL A 44 2.32 -6.47 -17.13
C VAL A 44 1.47 -5.22 -17.22
N THR A 45 0.16 -5.40 -17.04
CA THR A 45 -0.82 -4.36 -17.33
C THR A 45 -1.18 -3.46 -16.16
N ASP A 46 -1.12 -3.98 -14.92
CA ASP A 46 -1.61 -3.26 -13.75
C ASP A 46 -1.10 -3.84 -12.42
N PHE A 47 -1.20 -3.02 -11.38
CA PHE A 47 -1.00 -3.38 -9.98
C PHE A 47 -2.15 -2.80 -9.14
N VAL A 48 -2.95 -3.71 -8.56
CA VAL A 48 -4.18 -3.38 -7.83
C VAL A 48 -4.46 -4.45 -6.77
N ASP A 49 -4.96 -4.02 -5.61
CA ASP A 49 -5.28 -4.90 -4.48
C ASP A 49 -4.11 -5.83 -4.08
N GLY A 50 -2.88 -5.31 -4.15
CA GLY A 50 -1.67 -6.05 -3.79
C GLY A 50 -1.30 -7.15 -4.77
N ALA A 51 -1.93 -7.19 -5.96
CA ALA A 51 -1.70 -8.19 -6.97
C ALA A 51 -1.25 -7.56 -8.29
N ILE A 52 -0.31 -8.23 -8.94
CA ILE A 52 0.13 -7.94 -10.30
C ILE A 52 -0.84 -8.61 -11.28
N ARG A 53 -1.28 -7.85 -12.28
CA ARG A 53 -2.08 -8.34 -13.40
C ARG A 53 -1.23 -8.32 -14.66
N PHE A 54 -1.12 -9.46 -15.32
CA PHE A 54 -0.35 -9.58 -16.55
C PHE A 54 -1.01 -10.54 -17.54
N ARG A 55 -0.67 -10.43 -18.83
CA ARG A 55 -1.13 -11.34 -19.89
C ARG A 55 0.02 -12.20 -20.37
N GLY A 56 -0.20 -13.51 -20.45
CA GLY A 56 0.78 -14.43 -21.04
C GLY A 56 0.63 -14.57 -22.56
N ALA A 57 1.47 -15.43 -23.18
CA ALA A 57 1.45 -15.67 -24.63
C ALA A 57 0.09 -16.12 -25.20
N ALA A 58 -0.76 -16.76 -24.40
CA ALA A 58 -2.12 -17.15 -24.79
C ALA A 58 -3.15 -15.99 -24.68
N ASN A 59 -2.69 -14.77 -24.40
CA ASN A 59 -3.51 -13.59 -24.10
C ASN A 59 -4.48 -13.78 -22.92
N LEU A 60 -4.23 -14.78 -22.08
CA LEU A 60 -4.98 -15.02 -20.85
C LEU A 60 -4.47 -14.09 -19.76
N GLN A 61 -5.39 -13.38 -19.11
CA GLN A 61 -5.08 -12.53 -17.97
C GLN A 61 -4.82 -13.40 -16.73
N ILE A 62 -3.67 -13.19 -16.12
CA ILE A 62 -3.20 -13.86 -14.92
C ILE A 62 -3.10 -12.81 -13.81
N ILE A 63 -3.57 -13.16 -12.62
CA ILE A 63 -3.48 -12.33 -11.42
C ILE A 63 -2.63 -13.08 -10.39
N ARG A 64 -1.62 -12.41 -9.85
CA ARG A 64 -0.73 -12.99 -8.82
C ARG A 64 -0.53 -12.01 -7.66
N PRO A 65 -0.71 -12.43 -6.39
CA PRO A 65 -0.33 -11.62 -5.25
C PRO A 65 1.14 -11.21 -5.35
N LEU A 66 1.47 -9.98 -4.99
CA LEU A 66 2.85 -9.48 -5.00
C LEU A 66 3.77 -10.32 -4.10
N ALA A 67 3.22 -10.91 -3.03
CA ALA A 67 3.96 -11.82 -2.15
C ALA A 67 4.44 -13.11 -2.84
N GLU A 68 3.84 -13.50 -3.96
CA GLU A 68 4.26 -14.65 -4.77
C GLU A 68 5.22 -14.25 -5.91
N VAL A 69 5.38 -12.94 -6.14
CA VAL A 69 6.23 -12.39 -7.20
C VAL A 69 7.59 -12.05 -6.59
N ASP A 70 8.57 -12.86 -6.95
CA ASP A 70 9.96 -12.69 -6.51
C ASP A 70 10.51 -11.41 -7.12
N TRP A 71 10.57 -11.27 -8.46
CA TRP A 71 10.97 -10.02 -9.12
C TRP A 71 10.26 -9.81 -10.46
N LEU A 72 10.35 -8.59 -10.96
CA LEU A 72 9.79 -8.15 -12.25
C LEU A 72 10.85 -7.43 -13.06
N ASP A 73 10.89 -7.70 -14.36
CA ASP A 73 11.59 -6.87 -15.34
C ASP A 73 10.54 -6.28 -16.27
N LEU A 74 10.43 -4.95 -16.27
CA LEU A 74 9.46 -4.19 -17.02
C LEU A 74 10.19 -3.45 -18.14
N GLU A 75 9.95 -3.83 -19.39
CA GLU A 75 10.64 -3.26 -20.56
C GLU A 75 10.47 -1.74 -20.61
N GLN A 76 9.27 -1.27 -20.28
CA GLN A 76 8.92 0.16 -20.28
C GLN A 76 9.39 0.92 -19.03
N SER A 77 10.02 0.24 -18.06
CA SER A 77 10.50 0.85 -16.82
C SER A 77 11.85 0.29 -16.36
N PRO A 78 12.95 0.50 -17.10
CA PRO A 78 14.27 -0.04 -16.76
C PRO A 78 14.74 0.32 -15.34
N ALA A 79 14.49 1.54 -14.88
CA ALA A 79 14.84 1.96 -13.52
C ALA A 79 14.15 1.13 -12.42
N PHE A 80 12.94 0.62 -12.69
CA PHE A 80 12.25 -0.28 -11.78
C PHE A 80 12.87 -1.69 -11.83
N SER A 81 13.17 -2.20 -13.03
CA SER A 81 13.86 -3.48 -13.21
C SER A 81 15.22 -3.49 -12.50
N ASP A 82 16.01 -2.42 -12.65
CA ASP A 82 17.30 -2.27 -11.98
C ASP A 82 17.15 -2.29 -10.44
N ALA A 83 16.11 -1.65 -9.90
CA ALA A 83 15.79 -1.68 -8.48
C ALA A 83 15.38 -3.08 -7.98
N GLU A 84 14.57 -3.82 -8.76
CA GLU A 84 14.21 -5.20 -8.46
C GLU A 84 15.43 -6.12 -8.45
N LEU A 85 16.33 -5.98 -9.43
CA LEU A 85 17.57 -6.76 -9.50
C LEU A 85 18.51 -6.44 -8.33
N ALA A 86 18.68 -5.16 -7.99
CA ALA A 86 19.45 -4.74 -6.82
C ALA A 86 18.87 -5.31 -5.51
N ARG A 87 17.54 -5.34 -5.38
CA ARG A 87 16.85 -5.93 -4.22
C ARG A 87 17.14 -7.42 -4.12
N VAL A 88 17.00 -8.17 -5.22
CA VAL A 88 17.30 -9.62 -5.26
C VAL A 88 18.77 -9.89 -4.97
N ALA A 89 19.68 -9.01 -5.41
CA ALA A 89 21.11 -9.10 -5.13
C ALA A 89 21.50 -8.78 -3.68
N GLY A 90 20.56 -8.32 -2.84
CA GLY A 90 20.84 -7.91 -1.46
C GLY A 90 21.31 -6.47 -1.31
N GLU A 91 21.36 -5.69 -2.40
CA GLU A 91 21.78 -4.29 -2.42
C GLU A 91 20.64 -3.35 -2.01
N MET A 92 20.21 -3.46 -0.75
CA MET A 92 18.99 -2.80 -0.24
C MET A 92 18.99 -1.28 -0.40
N ALA A 93 20.14 -0.62 -0.22
CA ALA A 93 20.24 0.83 -0.37
C ALA A 93 20.03 1.26 -1.83
N THR A 94 20.73 0.60 -2.76
CA THR A 94 20.59 0.82 -4.22
C THR A 94 19.15 0.58 -4.67
N ALA A 95 18.54 -0.53 -4.22
CA ALA A 95 17.16 -0.85 -4.54
C ALA A 95 16.19 0.23 -4.04
N LEU A 96 16.36 0.67 -2.79
CA LEU A 96 15.53 1.72 -2.20
C LEU A 96 15.63 3.05 -2.97
N GLU A 97 16.84 3.48 -3.33
CA GLU A 97 17.06 4.68 -4.14
C GLU A 97 16.40 4.57 -5.52
N GLY A 98 16.54 3.41 -6.18
CA GLY A 98 15.91 3.14 -7.47
C GLY A 98 14.38 3.20 -7.40
N TYR A 99 13.78 2.55 -6.40
CA TYR A 99 12.32 2.63 -6.21
C TYR A 99 11.84 4.05 -5.90
N LEU A 100 12.56 4.81 -5.07
CA LEU A 100 12.22 6.20 -4.79
C LEU A 100 12.24 7.06 -6.07
N ALA A 101 13.26 6.91 -6.91
CA ALA A 101 13.32 7.60 -8.20
C ALA A 101 12.12 7.24 -9.10
N VAL A 102 11.70 5.97 -9.13
CA VAL A 102 10.50 5.53 -9.86
C VAL A 102 9.22 6.13 -9.27
N THR A 103 9.10 6.25 -7.94
CA THR A 103 7.93 6.88 -7.32
C THR A 103 7.81 8.37 -7.64
N GLU A 104 8.93 9.08 -7.81
CA GLU A 104 8.94 10.50 -8.17
C GLU A 104 8.54 10.73 -9.64
N ARG A 105 8.91 9.81 -10.54
CA ARG A 105 8.67 9.92 -12.00
C ARG A 105 8.20 8.59 -12.58
N PRO A 106 6.99 8.13 -12.23
CA PRO A 106 6.54 6.82 -12.65
C PRO A 106 6.19 6.82 -14.15
N PRO A 107 6.62 5.82 -14.93
CA PRO A 107 6.26 5.71 -16.34
C PRO A 107 4.76 5.40 -16.53
N ALA A 108 4.14 4.77 -15.54
CA ALA A 108 2.70 4.59 -15.45
C ALA A 108 2.23 4.67 -13.98
N PRO A 109 0.99 5.13 -13.70
CA PRO A 109 0.50 5.27 -12.33
C PRO A 109 0.58 3.99 -11.49
N TRP A 110 0.35 2.82 -12.10
CA TRP A 110 0.42 1.53 -11.40
C TRP A 110 1.86 1.14 -11.05
N VAL A 111 2.84 1.51 -11.87
CA VAL A 111 4.28 1.29 -11.58
C VAL A 111 4.70 2.14 -10.38
N GLY A 112 4.21 3.39 -10.29
CA GLY A 112 4.44 4.24 -9.12
C GLY A 112 3.88 3.62 -7.83
N ARG A 113 2.66 3.10 -7.85
CA ARG A 113 2.07 2.39 -6.69
C ARG A 113 2.84 1.13 -6.33
N LEU A 114 3.30 0.38 -7.33
CA LEU A 114 4.11 -0.81 -7.12
C LEU A 114 5.48 -0.48 -6.51
N ALA A 115 6.15 0.56 -7.02
CA ALA A 115 7.40 1.05 -6.45
C ALA A 115 7.21 1.52 -5.01
N GLN A 116 6.16 2.31 -4.72
CA GLN A 116 5.84 2.76 -3.36
C GLN A 116 5.61 1.58 -2.41
N THR A 117 4.94 0.52 -2.89
CA THR A 117 4.75 -0.73 -2.15
C THR A 117 6.08 -1.37 -1.78
N ARG A 118 7.02 -1.46 -2.74
CA ARG A 118 8.37 -1.96 -2.49
C ARG A 118 9.12 -1.09 -1.49
N VAL A 119 9.07 0.24 -1.60
CA VAL A 119 9.71 1.17 -0.63
C VAL A 119 9.21 0.92 0.80
N ILE A 120 7.90 0.73 1.00
CA ILE A 120 7.32 0.39 2.32
C ILE A 120 7.89 -0.94 2.83
N GLN A 121 7.88 -1.98 1.99
CA GLN A 121 8.40 -3.31 2.34
C GLN A 121 9.89 -3.27 2.70
N LEU A 122 10.74 -2.63 1.89
CA LEU A 122 12.17 -2.50 2.18
C LEU A 122 12.44 -1.70 3.46
N SER A 123 11.66 -0.65 3.71
CA SER A 123 11.81 0.15 4.94
C SER A 123 11.46 -0.66 6.19
N ASP A 124 10.40 -1.46 6.11
CA ASP A 124 9.98 -2.38 7.17
C ASP A 124 11.02 -3.49 7.38
N ASP A 125 11.51 -4.08 6.29
CA ASP A 125 12.56 -5.12 6.31
C ASP A 125 13.87 -4.61 6.92
N ALA A 126 14.22 -3.34 6.68
CA ALA A 126 15.39 -2.67 7.24
C ALA A 126 15.23 -2.25 8.72
N GLY A 127 14.14 -2.62 9.39
CA GLY A 127 13.85 -2.26 10.79
C GLY A 127 13.52 -0.78 10.99
N ARG A 128 13.26 -0.04 9.90
CA ARG A 128 12.80 1.36 9.95
C ARG A 128 11.28 1.42 9.95
N PHE A 129 10.69 0.79 10.96
CA PHE A 129 9.24 0.63 11.10
C PHE A 129 8.47 1.97 11.09
N ASP A 130 9.00 2.99 11.78
CA ASP A 130 8.41 4.32 11.82
C ASP A 130 8.33 4.98 10.44
N ALA A 131 9.40 4.84 9.64
CA ALA A 131 9.42 5.33 8.27
C ALA A 131 8.47 4.53 7.35
N ALA A 132 8.42 3.20 7.50
CA ALA A 132 7.49 2.37 6.75
C ALA A 132 6.03 2.74 7.05
N VAL A 133 5.70 3.04 8.31
CA VAL A 133 4.37 3.51 8.72
C VAL A 133 4.06 4.89 8.14
N ALA A 134 5.02 5.82 8.11
CA ALA A 134 4.83 7.13 7.49
C ALA A 134 4.51 7.03 5.99
N LEU A 135 5.26 6.20 5.26
CA LEU A 135 5.02 5.94 3.83
C LEU A 135 3.66 5.26 3.58
N TYR A 136 3.28 4.32 4.45
CA TYR A 136 1.98 3.66 4.38
C TYR A 136 0.82 4.64 4.61
N VAL A 137 0.95 5.53 5.58
CA VAL A 137 -0.03 6.60 5.84
C VAL A 137 -0.15 7.51 4.62
N GLU A 138 0.98 7.96 4.05
CA GLU A 138 1.00 8.80 2.86
C GLU A 138 0.27 8.13 1.69
N MET A 139 0.61 6.86 1.40
CA MET A 139 -0.04 6.06 0.36
C MET A 139 -1.56 6.00 0.52
N LEU A 140 -2.05 5.72 1.73
CA LEU A 140 -3.49 5.60 1.98
C LEU A 140 -4.23 6.95 1.91
N LEU A 141 -3.55 8.05 2.20
CA LEU A 141 -4.12 9.40 2.13
C LEU A 141 -4.13 9.93 0.68
N SER A 142 -3.07 9.66 -0.09
CA SER A 142 -2.98 10.06 -1.50
C SER A 142 -3.86 9.20 -2.41
N SER A 143 -4.01 7.92 -2.08
CA SER A 143 -4.72 6.92 -2.89
C SER A 143 -5.66 6.10 -1.99
N PRO A 144 -6.91 6.55 -1.75
CA PRO A 144 -7.85 5.85 -0.87
C PRO A 144 -8.25 4.43 -1.33
N GLU A 145 -8.01 4.12 -2.60
CA GLU A 145 -8.16 2.80 -3.21
C GLU A 145 -6.93 1.90 -3.05
N ALA A 146 -5.84 2.41 -2.48
CA ALA A 146 -4.62 1.64 -2.26
C ALA A 146 -4.88 0.39 -1.42
N ASP A 147 -4.06 -0.63 -1.68
CA ASP A 147 -4.19 -1.89 -0.99
C ASP A 147 -3.72 -1.77 0.47
N VAL A 148 -4.66 -2.00 1.37
CA VAL A 148 -4.41 -1.97 2.82
C VAL A 148 -3.56 -3.17 3.29
N SER A 149 -3.38 -4.21 2.46
CA SER A 149 -2.61 -5.40 2.80
C SER A 149 -1.09 -5.19 2.85
N ILE A 150 -0.61 -4.10 2.24
CA ILE A 150 0.80 -3.63 2.14
C ILE A 150 1.33 -3.02 3.46
N ARG A 151 0.54 -3.08 4.52
CA ARG A 151 0.89 -2.53 5.84
C ARG A 151 2.23 -3.05 6.39
N PRO A 152 3.02 -2.21 7.09
CA PRO A 152 4.21 -2.63 7.84
C PRO A 152 3.91 -3.73 8.87
N ARG A 153 4.85 -4.64 9.09
CA ARG A 153 4.69 -5.86 9.91
C ARG A 153 5.84 -6.10 10.89
N ARG A 154 6.94 -5.35 10.85
CA ARG A 154 8.11 -5.55 11.72
C ARG A 154 8.27 -4.40 12.72
N PRO A 155 7.41 -4.33 13.76
CA PRO A 155 7.54 -3.30 14.77
C PRO A 155 8.88 -3.41 15.50
N GLY A 156 9.35 -2.28 16.04
CA GLY A 156 10.48 -2.29 16.96
C GLY A 156 10.13 -2.94 18.30
N PRO A 157 11.08 -2.99 19.25
CA PRO A 157 10.83 -3.47 20.60
C PRO A 157 9.62 -2.77 21.24
N GLY A 158 8.81 -3.52 21.98
CA GLY A 158 7.63 -2.97 22.65
C GLY A 158 7.97 -1.76 23.53
N GLY A 159 7.23 -0.67 23.35
CA GLY A 159 7.42 0.60 24.05
C GLY A 159 8.60 1.44 23.53
N GLY A 160 9.34 0.94 22.54
CA GLY A 160 10.48 1.61 21.94
C GLY A 160 10.11 2.86 21.12
N ASP A 161 11.11 3.66 20.80
CA ASP A 161 10.90 4.96 20.13
C ASP A 161 10.37 4.82 18.70
N LEU A 162 10.72 3.75 17.99
CA LEU A 162 10.18 3.46 16.66
C LEU A 162 8.65 3.30 16.71
N ASN A 163 8.15 2.47 17.63
CA ASN A 163 6.72 2.23 17.80
C ASN A 163 6.00 3.50 18.27
N ARG A 164 6.63 4.27 19.17
CA ARG A 164 6.10 5.56 19.65
C ARG A 164 5.91 6.57 18.51
N ARG A 165 6.93 6.74 17.65
CA ARG A 165 6.85 7.63 16.48
C ARG A 165 5.83 7.15 15.47
N ALA A 166 5.80 5.85 15.17
CA ALA A 166 4.79 5.25 14.29
C ALA A 166 3.36 5.54 14.76
N ARG A 167 3.07 5.37 16.07
CA ARG A 167 1.76 5.71 16.64
C ARG A 167 1.42 7.18 16.50
N GLN A 168 2.38 8.07 16.78
CA GLN A 168 2.15 9.50 16.64
C GLN A 168 1.75 9.86 15.20
N THR A 169 2.44 9.29 14.21
CA THR A 169 2.11 9.47 12.78
C THR A 169 0.69 8.99 12.47
N LEU A 170 0.29 7.82 12.98
CA LEU A 170 -1.07 7.29 12.79
C LEU A 170 -2.15 8.16 13.45
N LEU A 171 -1.90 8.64 14.66
CA LEU A 171 -2.82 9.51 15.39
C LEU A 171 -3.01 10.85 14.65
N THR A 172 -1.91 11.49 14.23
CA THR A 172 -1.97 12.73 13.44
C THR A 172 -2.71 12.53 12.11
N ALA A 173 -2.53 11.39 11.44
CA ALA A 173 -3.28 11.09 10.23
C ALA A 173 -4.79 10.91 10.49
N LEU A 174 -5.17 10.31 11.63
CA LEU A 174 -6.56 10.14 12.03
C LEU A 174 -7.25 11.46 12.39
N GLU A 175 -6.53 12.43 12.95
CA GLU A 175 -7.04 13.80 13.20
C GLU A 175 -7.48 14.50 11.91
N GLY A 176 -6.85 14.17 10.78
CA GLY A 176 -7.24 14.64 9.44
C GLY A 176 -8.60 14.12 8.96
N ARG A 177 -9.29 13.28 9.74
CA ARG A 177 -10.60 12.68 9.41
C ARG A 177 -10.60 12.00 8.03
N PRO A 178 -9.71 11.02 7.80
CA PRO A 178 -9.61 10.36 6.51
C PRO A 178 -10.91 9.60 6.18
N LYS A 179 -11.05 9.17 4.92
CA LYS A 179 -12.20 8.37 4.49
C LYS A 179 -12.33 7.10 5.36
N PRO A 180 -13.56 6.57 5.57
CA PRO A 180 -13.78 5.45 6.50
C PRO A 180 -12.85 4.25 6.30
N ARG A 181 -12.66 3.79 5.05
CA ARG A 181 -11.74 2.68 4.73
C ARG A 181 -10.31 2.95 5.20
N THR A 182 -9.80 4.16 4.94
CA THR A 182 -8.47 4.58 5.39
C THR A 182 -8.42 4.67 6.91
N ALA A 183 -9.41 5.31 7.54
CA ALA A 183 -9.48 5.43 8.99
C ALA A 183 -9.47 4.05 9.68
N ASP A 184 -10.18 3.06 9.13
CA ASP A 184 -10.22 1.70 9.67
C ASP A 184 -8.87 0.99 9.53
N ALA A 185 -8.18 1.15 8.40
CA ALA A 185 -6.83 0.61 8.20
C ALA A 185 -5.81 1.22 9.18
N LEU A 186 -5.86 2.55 9.38
CA LEU A 186 -4.99 3.27 10.31
C LEU A 186 -5.26 2.87 11.77
N ARG A 187 -6.54 2.79 12.17
CA ARG A 187 -6.93 2.32 13.52
C ARG A 187 -6.53 0.88 13.78
N SER A 188 -6.66 0.02 12.77
CA SER A 188 -6.25 -1.38 12.85
C SER A 188 -4.73 -1.50 13.09
N LEU A 189 -3.91 -0.75 12.35
CA LEU A 189 -2.47 -0.74 12.57
C LEU A 189 -2.08 -0.12 13.92
N LEU A 190 -2.76 0.94 14.34
CA LEU A 190 -2.55 1.58 15.65
C LEU A 190 -2.83 0.60 16.81
N LEU A 191 -3.93 -0.14 16.72
CA LEU A 191 -4.28 -1.20 17.66
C LEU A 191 -3.15 -2.24 17.77
N GLU A 192 -2.65 -2.74 16.64
CA GLU A 192 -1.60 -3.74 16.63
C GLU A 192 -0.29 -3.25 17.27
N ILE A 193 0.13 -2.02 16.96
CA ILE A 193 1.32 -1.43 17.60
C ILE A 193 1.09 -1.30 19.11
N GLY A 194 -0.10 -0.90 19.55
CA GLY A 194 -0.42 -0.81 20.98
C GLY A 194 -0.41 -2.17 21.68
N LEU A 195 -0.85 -3.24 21.02
CA LEU A 195 -0.75 -4.60 21.55
C LEU A 195 0.71 -5.07 21.68
N VAL A 196 1.55 -4.80 20.68
CA VAL A 196 2.99 -5.11 20.72
C VAL A 196 3.69 -4.35 21.86
N ASP A 197 3.26 -3.11 22.11
CA ASP A 197 3.75 -2.29 23.22
C ASP A 197 3.20 -2.69 24.60
N GLY A 198 2.30 -3.67 24.68
CA GLY A 198 1.70 -4.11 25.93
C GLY A 198 0.73 -3.10 26.55
N LEU A 199 0.12 -2.23 25.75
CA LEU A 199 -0.86 -1.26 26.22
C LEU A 199 -2.17 -1.97 26.59
N LYS A 200 -2.71 -1.68 27.79
CA LYS A 200 -3.97 -2.27 28.26
C LYS A 200 -5.16 -1.92 27.36
N ASN A 201 -5.20 -0.68 26.90
CA ASN A 201 -6.21 -0.17 26.00
C ASN A 201 -5.54 0.52 24.81
N PRO A 202 -5.20 -0.21 23.74
CA PRO A 202 -4.47 0.32 22.59
C PRO A 202 -5.17 1.50 21.88
N LEU A 203 -6.50 1.63 22.05
CA LEU A 203 -7.32 2.62 21.37
C LEU A 203 -7.76 3.80 22.24
N ASP A 204 -7.35 3.88 23.53
CA ASP A 204 -7.74 4.99 24.40
C ASP A 204 -7.33 6.36 23.81
N PHE A 205 -6.23 6.39 23.04
CA PHE A 205 -5.72 7.57 22.33
C PHE A 205 -6.66 8.11 21.24
N VAL A 206 -7.58 7.30 20.71
CA VAL A 206 -8.48 7.71 19.61
C VAL A 206 -9.74 8.39 20.15
N THR A 207 -10.21 7.96 21.32
CA THR A 207 -11.48 8.43 21.92
C THR A 207 -11.45 9.85 22.47
N GLU A 208 -10.28 10.36 22.88
CA GLU A 208 -10.19 11.73 23.40
C GLU A 208 -10.29 12.80 22.30
N SER A 209 -9.83 12.49 21.08
CA SER A 209 -9.78 13.49 20.00
C SER A 209 -11.13 13.68 19.28
N GLU A 210 -12.01 12.66 19.30
CA GLU A 210 -13.30 12.69 18.58
C GLU A 210 -14.43 13.34 19.41
N THR A 211 -14.25 13.50 20.72
CA THR A 211 -15.27 14.05 21.63
C THR A 211 -15.14 15.54 21.92
N ALA A 212 -14.15 16.25 21.35
CA ALA A 212 -14.10 17.70 21.44
C ALA A 212 -15.25 18.31 20.60
N PRO A 213 -16.32 18.85 21.22
CA PRO A 213 -17.36 19.50 20.45
C PRO A 213 -16.73 20.68 19.70
N ALA A 214 -16.94 20.75 18.38
CA ALA A 214 -16.64 21.96 17.63
C ALA A 214 -17.32 23.12 18.36
N LYS A 215 -16.52 24.04 18.93
CA LYS A 215 -17.04 25.23 19.60
C LYS A 215 -18.08 25.85 18.65
N PRO A 216 -19.37 25.90 19.04
CA PRO A 216 -20.36 26.56 18.23
C PRO A 216 -19.87 27.99 18.02
N GLY A 217 -19.65 28.38 16.77
CA GLY A 217 -19.48 29.79 16.44
C GLY A 217 -20.66 30.53 17.06
N ALA A 218 -20.35 31.47 17.94
CA ALA A 218 -21.33 32.34 18.54
C ALA A 218 -22.12 33.06 17.43
N ASP A 219 -23.42 33.25 17.67
CA ASP A 219 -24.40 34.00 16.87
C ASP A 219 -25.19 33.26 15.79
N LEU A 220 -25.94 32.22 16.18
CA LEU A 220 -27.21 31.93 15.49
C LEU A 220 -28.37 31.84 16.51
N PRO A 221 -29.43 32.65 16.36
CA PRO A 221 -30.57 32.66 17.27
C PRO A 221 -31.37 31.34 17.20
N ALA A 222 -31.70 30.83 18.38
CA ALA A 222 -32.40 29.58 18.62
C ALA A 222 -33.84 29.61 18.09
N LEU A 223 -34.10 29.01 16.93
CA LEU A 223 -35.47 28.87 16.43
C LEU A 223 -35.83 27.48 15.89
N PHE A 224 -34.92 26.51 15.91
CA PHE A 224 -35.25 25.13 15.55
C PHE A 224 -34.57 24.12 16.48
N GLY A 225 -35.35 23.57 17.41
CA GLY A 225 -35.05 22.27 18.02
C GLY A 225 -35.30 21.17 16.98
N PRO A 226 -34.35 20.23 16.85
CA PRO A 226 -34.71 18.85 17.13
C PRO A 226 -33.68 18.21 18.07
N GLU A 227 -34.08 17.17 18.79
CA GLU A 227 -33.21 16.32 19.59
C GLU A 227 -31.97 15.92 18.77
N ARG A 228 -30.84 16.59 19.02
CA ARG A 228 -29.54 16.04 18.65
C ARG A 228 -29.31 14.87 19.59
N ARG A 229 -29.89 13.71 19.25
CA ARG A 229 -29.42 12.43 19.76
C ARG A 229 -27.93 12.43 19.46
N SER A 230 -27.13 12.64 20.50
CA SER A 230 -25.72 12.29 20.45
C SER A 230 -25.73 10.82 20.06
N ALA A 231 -25.52 10.56 18.78
CA ALA A 231 -25.17 9.23 18.33
C ALA A 231 -23.90 8.96 19.12
N ALA A 232 -24.02 8.19 20.21
CA ALA A 232 -22.88 7.58 20.84
C ALA A 232 -22.09 7.02 19.66
N VAL A 233 -20.89 7.55 19.45
CA VAL A 233 -19.98 7.04 18.44
C VAL A 233 -19.80 5.59 18.88
N SER A 234 -20.60 4.72 18.26
CA SER A 234 -20.54 3.29 18.43
C SER A 234 -19.07 3.01 18.28
N LYS A 235 -18.42 2.51 19.35
CA LYS A 235 -17.05 1.98 19.30
C LYS A 235 -16.98 1.24 17.98
N ALA A 236 -16.41 1.87 16.96
CA ALA A 236 -16.34 1.26 15.65
C ALA A 236 -15.54 0.01 15.96
N ALA A 237 -16.12 -1.15 15.69
CA ALA A 237 -15.53 -2.39 16.14
C ALA A 237 -14.28 -2.61 15.28
N VAL A 238 -13.17 -2.03 15.73
CA VAL A 238 -11.86 -2.18 15.12
C VAL A 238 -11.43 -3.59 15.45
N TYR A 239 -11.28 -4.40 14.42
CA TYR A 239 -10.84 -5.77 14.54
C TYR A 239 -9.46 -5.95 13.92
N LEU A 240 -8.71 -6.90 14.44
CA LEU A 240 -7.48 -7.37 13.82
C LEU A 240 -7.81 -8.03 12.46
N PRO A 241 -7.07 -7.71 11.40
CA PRO A 241 -7.27 -8.32 10.10
C PRO A 241 -6.61 -9.71 10.07
N THR A 242 -6.99 -10.53 9.10
CA THR A 242 -6.44 -11.89 8.96
C THR A 242 -4.93 -11.90 8.72
N ASN A 243 -4.38 -10.84 8.11
CA ASN A 243 -2.96 -10.62 7.91
C ASN A 243 -2.32 -9.76 9.03
N SER A 244 -2.85 -9.84 10.25
CA SER A 244 -2.33 -9.12 11.43
C SER A 244 -0.85 -9.43 11.69
N MET A 245 -0.05 -8.43 12.10
CA MET A 245 1.36 -8.62 12.43
C MET A 245 1.51 -9.38 13.75
N ILE A 246 0.49 -9.30 14.60
CA ILE A 246 0.36 -10.06 15.84
C ILE A 246 0.54 -11.56 15.60
N TRP A 247 -0.06 -12.11 14.54
CA TRP A 247 0.05 -13.54 14.22
C TRP A 247 1.47 -13.93 13.81
N SER A 248 2.13 -13.07 13.03
CA SER A 248 3.51 -13.29 12.60
C SER A 248 4.47 -13.22 13.80
N LEU A 249 4.33 -12.21 14.64
CA LEU A 249 5.16 -12.03 15.85
C LEU A 249 4.96 -13.15 16.87
N ALA A 250 3.72 -13.63 17.05
CA ALA A 250 3.47 -14.77 17.93
C ALA A 250 4.15 -16.04 17.41
N SER A 251 4.08 -16.30 16.11
CA SER A 251 4.77 -17.43 15.46
C SER A 251 6.30 -17.33 15.59
N GLU A 252 6.85 -16.14 15.39
CA GLU A 252 8.29 -15.86 15.58
C GLU A 252 8.72 -16.12 17.03
N ARG A 253 7.94 -15.67 18.02
CA ARG A 253 8.21 -15.93 19.45
C ARG A 253 8.20 -17.41 19.78
N VAL A 254 7.23 -18.17 19.28
CA VAL A 254 7.19 -19.63 19.46
C VAL A 254 8.44 -20.28 18.86
N THR A 255 8.82 -19.87 17.64
CA THR A 255 10.02 -20.38 16.96
C THR A 255 11.30 -20.05 17.74
N ALA A 256 11.34 -18.89 18.41
CA ALA A 256 12.43 -18.47 19.28
C ALA A 256 12.41 -19.13 20.68
N GLY A 257 11.41 -19.95 21.01
CA GLY A 257 11.26 -20.61 22.31
C GLY A 257 10.55 -19.77 23.39
N ASP A 258 10.05 -18.57 23.04
CA ASP A 258 9.26 -17.71 23.92
C ASP A 258 7.75 -18.01 23.81
N GLY A 259 7.36 -19.22 24.21
CA GLY A 259 5.95 -19.62 24.18
C GLY A 259 5.06 -18.78 25.09
N THR A 260 5.58 -18.33 26.24
CA THR A 260 4.83 -17.49 27.18
C THR A 260 4.55 -16.11 26.59
N GLY A 261 5.55 -15.45 25.99
CA GLY A 261 5.36 -14.16 25.33
C GLY A 261 4.45 -14.26 24.10
N ALA A 262 4.45 -15.38 23.37
CA ALA A 262 3.49 -15.62 22.29
C ALA A 262 2.05 -15.71 22.83
N LEU A 263 1.81 -16.52 23.87
CA LEU A 263 0.47 -16.67 24.46
C LEU A 263 -0.08 -15.35 25.01
N GLN A 264 0.75 -14.57 25.72
CA GLN A 264 0.34 -13.26 26.23
C GLN A 264 -0.10 -12.30 25.12
N LEU A 265 0.63 -12.32 23.99
CA LEU A 265 0.30 -11.49 22.84
C LEU A 265 -1.02 -11.92 22.17
N LEU A 266 -1.23 -13.23 22.03
CA LEU A 266 -2.46 -13.79 21.45
C LEU A 266 -3.67 -13.56 22.37
N ASP A 267 -3.50 -13.70 23.69
CA ASP A 267 -4.56 -13.43 24.67
C ASP A 267 -4.98 -11.96 24.64
N ALA A 268 -4.02 -11.03 24.56
CA ALA A 268 -4.31 -9.61 24.41
C ALA A 268 -5.05 -9.30 23.09
N ALA A 269 -4.70 -10.01 22.01
CA ALA A 269 -5.34 -9.87 20.71
C ALA A 269 -6.77 -10.47 20.64
N ARG A 270 -7.10 -11.41 21.52
CA ARG A 270 -8.38 -12.15 21.51
C ARG A 270 -9.60 -11.25 21.66
N GLU A 271 -9.49 -10.15 22.41
CA GLU A 271 -10.58 -9.19 22.58
C GLU A 271 -10.90 -8.44 21.28
N TRP A 272 -9.91 -8.33 20.39
CA TRP A 272 -9.97 -7.56 19.15
C TRP A 272 -10.11 -8.42 17.89
N THR A 273 -10.36 -9.72 18.04
CA THR A 273 -10.66 -10.62 16.92
C THR A 273 -12.16 -10.70 16.67
N ARG A 274 -12.57 -10.77 15.39
CA ARG A 274 -13.99 -10.94 15.04
C ARG A 274 -14.49 -12.28 15.59
N PRO A 275 -15.74 -12.36 16.08
CA PRO A 275 -16.31 -13.64 16.50
C PRO A 275 -16.25 -14.73 15.43
N SER A 276 -16.43 -14.38 14.15
CA SER A 276 -16.29 -15.29 13.01
C SER A 276 -14.89 -15.89 12.86
N ASP A 277 -13.86 -15.15 13.26
CA ASP A 277 -12.46 -15.51 13.04
C ASP A 277 -11.91 -16.28 14.26
N LYS A 278 -12.60 -16.22 15.41
CA LYS A 278 -12.23 -16.94 16.64
C LYS A 278 -12.34 -18.46 16.49
N GLU A 279 -13.21 -18.95 15.61
CA GLU A 279 -13.33 -20.40 15.35
C GLU A 279 -12.10 -20.93 14.60
N THR A 280 -11.55 -20.13 13.69
CA THR A 280 -10.36 -20.45 12.90
C THR A 280 -9.07 -20.35 13.74
N ALA A 281 -9.05 -19.50 14.76
CA ALA A 281 -7.88 -19.24 15.60
C ALA A 281 -7.64 -20.25 16.74
N ARG A 282 -8.39 -21.35 16.84
CA ARG A 282 -8.23 -22.39 17.88
C ARG A 282 -7.07 -23.39 17.63
N LEU A 283 -6.05 -22.98 16.88
CA LEU A 283 -4.82 -23.75 16.67
C LEU A 283 -3.89 -23.62 17.88
#